data_AF-A0A4Q7UXR7-F1
#
_entry.id   AF-A0A4Q7UXR7-F1
#
_cell.length_a   1.000
_cell.length_b   1.000
_cell.length_c   1.000
_cell.angle_alpha   90.00
_cell.angle_beta   90.00
_cell.angle_gamma   90.00
#
_symmetry.space_group_name_H-M   'P 1'
#
loop_
_entity.id
_entity.type
_entity.pdbx_description
1 polymer ?
#
loop_
_entity_poly.entity_id
_entity_poly.type
_entity_poly.pdbx_seq_one_letter_code
_entity_poly.pdbx_strand_id
1 'polypeptide(L)' 'MGAMSPTHWLIVLAVLLLLFGAKKLPEMARSVGQSARVFKGEMKGLKDDEAAAEQAAAPKAVEPGTPVVVEPAPSSTTR' A
#
# COMPACT_ATOMS: atom_id res chain seq x y z
N MET A 1 18.87 32.84 18.21
CA MET A 1 19.47 32.24 17.00
C MET A 1 20.52 31.23 17.43
N GLY A 2 20.28 29.93 17.30
CA GLY A 2 21.22 28.90 17.81
C GLY A 2 20.70 27.45 17.74
N ALA A 3 19.41 27.26 17.47
CA ALA A 3 18.79 25.93 17.37
C ALA A 3 19.15 25.14 16.09
N MET A 4 19.97 25.70 15.19
CA MET A 4 20.33 25.10 13.90
C MET A 4 21.83 24.82 13.77
N SER A 5 22.58 24.81 14.88
CA SER A 5 23.99 24.41 14.84
C SER A 5 24.09 22.88 14.86
N PRO A 6 24.67 22.25 13.82
CA PRO A 6 24.88 20.79 13.76
C PRO A 6 25.59 20.23 14.99
N THR A 7 26.39 21.07 15.65
CA THR A 7 27.11 20.77 16.90
C THR A 7 26.17 20.35 18.04
N HIS A 8 24.99 20.96 18.20
CA HIS A 8 24.05 20.60 19.25
C HIS A 8 23.49 19.19 19.02
N TRP A 9 23.12 18.88 17.77
CA TRP A 9 22.68 17.55 17.36
C TRP A 9 23.76 16.48 17.58
N LEU A 10 25.03 16.82 17.33
CA LEU A 10 26.14 15.92 17.55
C LEU A 10 26.34 15.58 19.04
N ILE A 11 26.16 16.56 19.93
CA ILE A 11 26.20 16.36 21.39
C ILE A 11 25.02 15.48 21.84
N VAL A 12 23.81 15.74 21.37
CA VAL A 12 22.63 14.93 21.71
C VAL A 12 22.83 13.47 21.24
N LEU A 13 23.34 13.28 20.02
CA LEU A 13 23.64 11.95 19.50
C LEU A 13 24.73 11.24 20.33
N ALA A 14 25.77 11.97 20.75
CA ALA A 14 26.82 11.44 21.61
C ALA A 14 26.25 10.99 22.98
N VAL A 15 25.37 11.77 23.60
CA VAL A 15 24.70 11.39 24.85
C VAL A 15 23.82 10.17 24.64
N LEU A 16 23.06 10.10 23.54
CA LEU A 16 22.22 8.95 23.21
C LEU A 16 23.05 7.68 23.01
N LEU A 17 24.20 7.78 22.34
CA LEU A 17 25.16 6.69 22.18
C LEU A 17 25.81 6.28 23.50
N LEU A 18 25.99 7.21 24.45
CA LEU A 18 26.52 6.90 25.78
C LEU A 18 25.49 6.12 26.63
N LEU A 19 24.22 6.53 26.59
CA LEU A 19 23.14 5.89 27.36
C LEU A 19 22.73 4.53 26.78
N PHE A 20 22.54 4.45 25.46
CA PHE A 20 22.09 3.24 24.78
C PHE A 20 23.27 2.36 24.33
N GLY A 21 24.46 2.92 24.14
CA GLY A 21 25.62 2.21 23.62
C GLY A 21 25.68 2.19 22.10
N ALA A 22 26.90 2.20 21.55
CA ALA A 22 27.16 2.23 20.11
C ALA A 22 26.61 1.02 19.32
N LYS A 23 26.35 -0.11 19.99
CA LYS A 23 25.79 -1.32 19.35
C LYS A 23 24.25 -1.36 19.32
N LYS A 24 23.57 -0.80 20.33
CA LYS A 24 22.09 -0.87 20.41
C LYS A 24 21.39 0.09 19.45
N LEU A 25 21.91 1.30 19.23
CA LEU A 25 21.33 2.26 18.29
C LEU A 25 21.19 1.69 16.86
N PRO A 26 22.25 1.15 16.22
CA PRO A 26 22.16 0.61 14.88
C PRO A 26 21.37 -0.70 14.81
N GLU A 27 21.36 -1.49 15.88
CA GLU A 27 20.56 -2.71 15.98
C GLU A 27 19.06 -2.39 15.98
N MET A 28 18.62 -1.45 16.83
CA MET A 28 17.24 -0.96 16.87
C MET A 28 16.83 -0.28 15.55
N ALA A 29 17.72 0.53 14.97
CA ALA A 29 17.46 1.16 13.67
C ALA A 29 17.30 0.13 12.55
N ARG A 30 18.06 -0.98 12.57
CA ARG A 30 17.94 -2.07 11.59
C ARG A 30 16.62 -2.82 11.74
N SER A 31 16.19 -3.17 12.94
CA SER A 31 14.92 -3.88 13.15
C SER A 31 13.72 -3.00 12.76
N VAL A 32 13.70 -1.74 13.22
CA VAL A 32 12.67 -0.77 12.84
C VAL A 32 12.69 -0.47 11.35
N GLY A 33 13.88 -0.33 10.75
CA GLY A 33 14.05 -0.10 9.32
C GLY A 33 13.55 -1.27 8.46
N GLN A 34 13.72 -2.51 8.93
CA GLN A 34 13.21 -3.69 8.24
C GLN A 34 11.68 -3.74 8.26
N SER A 35 11.03 -3.46 9.40
CA SER A 35 9.57 -3.32 9.50
C SER A 35 9.04 -2.17 8.65
N ALA A 36 9.71 -1.01 8.67
CA ALA A 36 9.34 0.14 7.87
C ALA A 36 9.47 -0.11 6.36
N ARG A 37 10.46 -0.93 5.93
CA ARG A 37 10.64 -1.29 4.51
C ARG A 37 9.51 -2.19 4.00
N VAL A 38 9.09 -3.17 4.79
CA VAL A 38 7.93 -4.03 4.44
C VAL A 38 6.68 -3.18 4.34
N PHE A 39 6.40 -2.37 5.36
CA PHE A 39 5.24 -1.47 5.38
C PHE A 39 5.25 -0.46 4.20
N LYS A 40 6.40 0.13 3.88
CA LYS A 40 6.56 1.03 2.72
C LYS A 40 6.31 0.30 1.40
N GLY A 41 6.72 -0.97 1.28
CA GLY A 41 6.50 -1.80 0.10
C GLY A 41 5.02 -2.09 -0.11
N GLU A 42 4.32 -2.54 0.93
CA GLU A 42 2.87 -2.80 0.89
C GLU A 42 2.06 -1.53 0.62
N MET A 43 2.40 -0.43 1.30
CA MET A 43 1.75 0.88 1.10
C MET A 43 1.99 1.43 -0.31
N LYS A 44 3.15 1.14 -0.92
CA LYS A 44 3.44 1.54 -2.30
C LYS A 44 2.64 0.71 -3.30
N GLY A 45 2.53 -0.60 -3.07
CA GLY A 45 1.65 -1.47 -3.86
C GLY A 45 0.21 -0.96 -3.90
N LEU A 46 -0.36 -0.58 -2.75
CA LEU A 46 -1.71 -0.01 -2.66
C LEU A 46 -1.87 1.32 -3.42
N LYS A 47 -0.85 2.20 -3.36
CA LYS A 47 -0.88 3.48 -4.09
C LYS A 47 -0.73 3.30 -5.60
N ASP A 48 0.10 2.35 -6.03
CA ASP A 48 0.27 2.03 -7.44
C ASP A 48 -0.99 1.32 -7.98
N ASP A 49 -1.69 0.50 -7.17
CA ASP A 49 -2.97 -0.12 -7.52
C ASP A 49 -4.14 0.89 -7.54
N GLU A 50 -4.13 1.90 -6.66
CA GLU A 50 -5.11 3.00 -6.68
C GLU A 50 -4.95 3.86 -7.95
N ALA A 51 -3.71 4.12 -8.38
CA ALA A 51 -3.43 4.81 -9.64
C ALA A 51 -3.81 3.97 -10.88
N ALA A 52 -3.69 2.64 -10.80
CA ALA A 52 -4.12 1.73 -11.87
C ALA A 52 -5.65 1.55 -11.90
N ALA A 53 -6.31 1.55 -10.74
CA ALA A 53 -7.77 1.48 -10.60
C ALA A 53 -8.46 2.74 -11.13
N GLU A 54 -7.84 3.92 -10.98
CA GLU A 54 -8.37 5.17 -11.56
C GLU A 54 -8.31 5.18 -13.10
N GLN A 55 -7.38 4.43 -13.71
CA GLN A 55 -7.30 4.26 -15.17
C GLN A 55 -8.20 3.12 -15.70
N ALA A 56 -8.65 2.21 -14.84
CA ALA A 56 -9.58 1.13 -15.17
C ALA A 56 -11.07 1.50 -14.95
N ALA A 57 -11.36 2.66 -14.34
CA ALA A 57 -12.71 3.18 -14.13
C ALA A 57 -13.28 3.96 -15.33
N ALA A 58 -12.80 3.73 -16.55
CA ALA A 58 -13.60 4.04 -17.73
C ALA A 58 -14.78 3.05 -17.75
N PRO A 59 -16.04 3.52 -17.70
CA PRO A 59 -17.19 2.62 -17.65
C PRO A 59 -17.20 1.79 -18.93
N LYS A 60 -16.92 0.48 -18.81
CA LYS A 60 -17.40 -0.47 -19.81
C LYS A 60 -18.92 -0.36 -19.79
N ALA A 61 -19.44 0.36 -20.78
CA ALA A 61 -20.85 0.41 -21.07
C ALA A 61 -21.39 -1.02 -21.08
N VAL A 62 -22.18 -1.33 -20.06
CA VAL A 62 -23.08 -2.47 -20.09
C VAL A 62 -24.03 -2.19 -21.24
N GLU A 63 -23.87 -2.91 -22.36
CA GLU A 63 -24.79 -2.81 -23.48
C GLU A 63 -26.20 -3.14 -22.99
N PRO A 64 -27.16 -2.20 -23.13
CA PRO A 64 -28.54 -2.45 -22.80
C PRO A 64 -29.15 -3.31 -23.91
N GLY A 65 -29.44 -4.56 -23.57
CA GLY A 65 -30.59 -5.29 -24.08
C GLY A 65 -30.55 -5.71 -25.55
N THR A 66 -30.32 -7.00 -25.77
CA THR A 66 -31.02 -7.78 -26.81
C THR A 66 -31.12 -9.23 -26.33
N PRO A 67 -32.18 -9.96 -26.70
CA PRO A 67 -33.29 -10.29 -25.83
C PRO A 67 -33.12 -11.70 -25.24
N VAL A 68 -33.57 -11.86 -24.00
CA VAL A 68 -33.93 -13.18 -23.48
C VAL A 68 -35.18 -13.63 -24.25
N VAL A 69 -34.98 -14.27 -25.41
CA VAL A 69 -36.00 -15.15 -26.00
C VAL A 69 -36.00 -16.41 -25.15
N VAL A 70 -36.79 -16.39 -24.08
CA VAL A 70 -37.28 -17.63 -23.46
C VAL A 70 -38.56 -17.97 -24.22
N GLU A 71 -38.39 -18.71 -25.32
CA GLU A 71 -39.45 -19.47 -25.93
C GLU A 71 -39.10 -20.96 -25.81
N PRO A 72 -39.62 -21.67 -24.80
CA PRO A 72 -39.96 -23.07 -24.95
C PRO A 72 -41.45 -23.15 -25.27
N ALA A 73 -41.78 -22.97 -26.55
CA ALA A 73 -43.08 -23.36 -27.08
C ALA A 73 -43.27 -24.89 -26.90
N PRO A 74 -44.50 -25.35 -26.65
CA PRO A 74 -44.80 -26.60 -25.95
C PRO A 74 -44.52 -27.83 -26.81
N SER A 75 -43.73 -28.76 -26.29
CA SER A 75 -43.67 -30.13 -26.81
C SER A 75 -44.94 -30.89 -26.43
N SER A 76 -46.02 -30.65 -27.18
CA SER A 76 -47.07 -31.65 -27.35
C SER A 76 -46.51 -32.86 -28.10
N THR A 77 -46.80 -34.06 -27.58
CA THR A 77 -46.67 -35.40 -28.22
C THR A 77 -45.50 -36.26 -27.72
N THR A 78 -45.77 -37.13 -26.75
CA THR A 78 -45.72 -38.61 -26.90
C THR A 78 -45.99 -39.28 -25.54
N ARG A 79 -47.26 -39.56 -25.24
CA ARG A 79 -47.80 -40.86 -24.78
C ARG A 79 -49.31 -40.77 -24.62
#